data_AF-A0A9P9K8I5-F1
#
_entry.id   AF-A0A9P9K8I5-F1
#
_cell.length_a   1.000
_cell.length_b   1.000
_cell.length_c   1.000
_cell.angle_alpha   90.00
_cell.angle_beta   90.00
_cell.angle_gamma   90.00
#
_symmetry.space_group_name_H-M   'P 1'
#
loop_
_entity.id
_entity.type
_entity.pdbx_description
1 polymer ?
#
loop_
_entity_poly.entity_id
_entity_poly.type
_entity_poly.pdbx_seq_one_letter_code
_entity_poly.pdbx_strand_id
1 'polypeptide(L)'
;MFARPRLPRPNAIRQCKCSSTLAWRPIQTTTRFRNFSVRGRSETHEPATLAWLLGYGDQVQPSGAPWPDLSELVLKNANLSLRRVRFLSIDIDGLHQDKAGIRQFDIGVSILDADQVHRQLRLPSNPGKNLAAHLIRSRHYIVEDPKHDSDRRTKFSFGGCRVMSLPRLREKLKGKVEGRDVVLVMHGAATEVSVLKRLNINLNPVFTIDTSTAVQHLFQRTNLKFLLKEYEIPHGTRNLHYAGNDAHFILRVLLMIAVRHVRTKLGGEQLPGWVPVFEAVARSPKPGLEEMRKEGPLRITPGDKERKQMERRREELERIGRRLEKLSRIEQEEMMAWRGLPQRLPDCDAMSPSWADHYTISQYGMLP
;
A
#
# COMPACT_ATOMS: atom_id res chain seq x y z
N MET A 1 27.33 72.91 -19.19
CA MET A 1 26.95 72.50 -17.82
C MET A 1 25.61 71.79 -17.89
N PHE A 2 25.52 70.64 -17.21
CA PHE A 2 24.52 69.59 -17.42
C PHE A 2 23.07 70.00 -17.09
N ALA A 3 22.16 69.81 -18.04
CA ALA A 3 20.72 69.89 -17.82
C ALA A 3 20.23 68.58 -17.17
N ARG A 4 19.59 68.70 -16.00
CA ARG A 4 19.02 67.57 -15.27
C ARG A 4 17.80 66.99 -15.99
N PRO A 5 17.63 65.65 -16.04
CA PRO A 5 16.43 65.05 -16.58
C PRO A 5 15.25 65.18 -15.59
N ARG A 6 14.07 65.53 -16.12
CA ARG A 6 12.81 65.63 -15.37
C ARG A 6 12.28 64.23 -15.06
N LEU A 7 11.95 63.97 -13.79
CA LEU A 7 11.22 62.77 -13.36
C LEU A 7 9.75 62.85 -13.79
N PRO A 8 9.11 61.73 -14.18
CA PRO A 8 7.69 61.68 -14.48
C PRO A 8 6.85 61.68 -13.19
N ARG A 9 5.69 62.36 -13.25
CA ARG A 9 4.69 62.45 -12.17
C ARG A 9 4.02 61.08 -11.92
N PRO A 10 3.59 60.78 -10.69
CA PRO A 10 2.89 59.53 -10.38
C PRO A 10 1.44 59.59 -10.86
N ASN A 11 1.09 58.73 -11.82
CA ASN A 11 -0.29 58.52 -12.24
C ASN A 11 -0.95 57.42 -11.40
N ALA A 12 -2.09 57.78 -10.82
CA ALA A 12 -3.28 56.98 -10.54
C ALA A 12 -3.09 55.53 -10.06
N ILE A 13 -3.28 55.35 -8.75
CA ILE A 13 -3.63 54.08 -8.12
C ILE A 13 -4.94 53.58 -8.73
N ARG A 14 -4.86 52.63 -9.67
CA ARG A 14 -6.01 51.79 -10.05
C ARG A 14 -6.25 50.80 -8.92
N GLN A 15 -7.33 51.01 -8.16
CA GLN A 15 -7.91 49.98 -7.32
C GLN A 15 -8.39 48.82 -8.21
N CYS A 16 -7.61 47.75 -8.26
CA CYS A 16 -8.09 46.46 -8.76
C CYS A 16 -9.05 45.87 -7.72
N LYS A 17 -10.36 45.95 -8.00
CA LYS A 17 -11.36 45.09 -7.38
C LYS A 17 -11.02 43.63 -7.72
N CYS A 18 -10.47 42.89 -6.77
CA CYS A 18 -10.43 41.43 -6.85
C CYS A 18 -11.84 40.90 -6.58
N SER A 19 -12.59 40.63 -7.65
CA SER A 19 -13.77 39.78 -7.61
C SER A 19 -13.31 38.32 -7.43
N SER A 20 -13.23 37.86 -6.19
CA SER A 20 -13.04 36.45 -5.86
C SER A 20 -14.36 35.69 -6.02
N THR A 21 -14.73 35.40 -7.26
CA THR A 21 -15.78 34.44 -7.59
C THR A 21 -15.23 33.48 -8.63
N LEU A 22 -14.33 32.60 -8.20
CA LEU A 22 -13.96 31.42 -8.96
C LEU A 22 -15.13 30.43 -8.88
N ALA A 23 -16.11 30.65 -9.75
CA ALA A 23 -17.07 29.63 -10.12
C ALA A 23 -16.28 28.50 -10.80
N TRP A 24 -16.02 27.44 -10.04
CA TRP A 24 -15.78 26.13 -10.63
C TRP A 24 -16.94 25.89 -11.58
N ARG A 25 -16.67 25.65 -12.86
CA ARG A 25 -17.67 24.93 -13.66
C ARG A 25 -17.82 23.59 -12.97
N PRO A 26 -19.00 23.26 -12.42
CA PRO A 26 -19.25 21.92 -11.92
C PRO A 26 -18.98 21.03 -13.12
N ILE A 27 -17.95 20.19 -13.05
CA ILE A 27 -17.97 19.01 -13.88
C ILE A 27 -19.25 18.31 -13.45
N GLN A 28 -20.26 18.31 -14.32
CA GLN A 28 -21.47 17.52 -14.12
C GLN A 28 -21.07 16.05 -14.26
N THR A 29 -20.25 15.55 -13.34
CA THR A 29 -20.19 14.14 -13.02
C THR A 29 -21.47 13.85 -12.29
N THR A 30 -22.52 13.49 -13.03
CA THR A 30 -23.59 12.64 -12.51
C THR A 30 -23.01 11.26 -12.23
N THR A 31 -22.03 11.17 -11.31
CA THR A 31 -21.62 9.89 -10.76
C THR A 31 -22.74 9.51 -9.80
N ARG A 32 -23.74 8.79 -10.32
CA ARG A 32 -24.72 8.09 -9.49
C ARG A 32 -23.96 7.05 -8.67
N PHE A 33 -23.41 7.47 -7.53
CA PHE A 33 -23.11 6.53 -6.46
C PHE A 33 -24.44 5.87 -6.14
N ARG A 34 -24.60 4.60 -6.51
CA ARG A 34 -25.78 3.84 -6.13
C ARG A 34 -25.87 3.90 -4.60
N ASN A 35 -26.97 4.45 -4.10
CA ASN A 35 -27.30 4.46 -2.68
C ASN A 35 -27.51 3.01 -2.24
N PHE A 36 -26.41 2.34 -1.89
CA PHE A 36 -26.47 1.06 -1.21
C PHE A 36 -26.85 1.33 0.24
N SER A 37 -28.02 0.82 0.64
CA SER A 37 -28.41 0.75 2.04
C SER A 37 -27.36 -0.03 2.81
N VAL A 38 -26.60 0.65 3.65
CA VAL A 38 -25.62 0.06 4.56
C VAL A 38 -26.39 -0.80 5.57
N ARG A 39 -26.53 -2.10 5.30
CA ARG A 39 -26.95 -3.05 6.34
C ARG A 39 -25.90 -3.00 7.44
N GLY A 40 -26.33 -2.85 8.70
CA GLY A 40 -25.52 -2.46 9.87
C GLY A 40 -24.35 -3.39 10.20
N ARG A 41 -23.30 -3.36 9.37
CA ARG A 41 -21.97 -3.86 9.70
C ARG A 41 -21.22 -2.72 10.38
N SER A 42 -20.64 -3.01 11.55
CA SER A 42 -19.77 -2.06 12.25
C SER A 42 -18.63 -1.60 11.34
N GLU A 43 -18.34 -0.31 11.37
CA GLU A 43 -17.20 0.29 10.67
C GLU A 43 -15.90 -0.41 11.13
N THR A 44 -15.00 -0.69 10.19
CA THR A 44 -13.72 -1.33 10.53
C THR A 44 -12.73 -0.30 11.06
N HIS A 45 -11.57 -0.74 11.54
CA HIS A 45 -10.55 0.18 12.08
C HIS A 45 -9.94 1.10 11.00
N GLU A 46 -9.91 0.67 9.74
CA GLU A 46 -9.24 1.39 8.65
C GLU A 46 -9.95 2.70 8.24
N PRO A 47 -11.27 2.75 8.03
CA PRO A 47 -11.98 4.01 7.76
C PRO A 47 -11.88 5.02 8.90
N ALA A 48 -11.94 4.56 10.16
CA ALA A 48 -11.74 5.41 11.33
C ALA A 48 -10.31 5.99 11.37
N THR A 49 -9.29 5.16 11.14
CA THR A 49 -7.89 5.60 11.02
C THR A 49 -7.73 6.65 9.91
N LEU A 50 -8.33 6.40 8.74
CA LEU A 50 -8.28 7.30 7.60
C LEU A 50 -8.99 8.63 7.90
N ALA A 51 -10.14 8.59 8.59
CA ALA A 51 -10.87 9.79 9.00
C ALA A 51 -10.07 10.65 9.99
N TRP A 52 -9.43 10.01 10.97
CA TRP A 52 -8.56 10.69 11.93
C TRP A 52 -7.32 11.31 11.25
N LEU A 53 -6.64 10.56 10.37
CA LEU A 53 -5.48 11.06 9.60
C LEU A 53 -5.82 12.29 8.74
N LEU A 54 -7.06 12.37 8.25
CA LEU A 54 -7.55 13.43 7.38
C LEU A 54 -8.35 14.51 8.13
N GLY A 55 -8.41 14.44 9.46
CA GLY A 55 -8.94 15.46 10.36
C GLY A 55 -10.46 15.58 10.44
N TYR A 56 -11.22 14.59 9.94
CA TYR A 56 -12.69 14.59 10.02
C TYR A 56 -13.25 13.41 10.87
N GLY A 57 -12.35 12.67 11.52
CA GLY A 57 -12.66 11.57 12.44
C GLY A 57 -12.68 12.02 13.91
N ASP A 58 -13.21 11.16 14.75
CA ASP A 58 -13.27 11.36 16.20
C ASP A 58 -11.89 11.27 16.85
N GLN A 59 -11.73 11.90 18.02
CA GLN A 59 -10.44 11.98 18.73
C GLN A 59 -10.10 10.72 19.53
N VAL A 60 -10.90 9.65 19.45
CA VAL A 60 -10.67 8.38 20.15
C VAL A 60 -10.67 7.24 19.14
N GLN A 61 -9.75 6.29 19.29
CA GLN A 61 -9.73 5.10 18.44
C GLN A 61 -10.97 4.22 18.68
N PRO A 62 -11.40 3.41 17.70
CA PRO A 62 -12.43 2.38 17.93
C PRO A 62 -12.09 1.41 19.07
N SER A 63 -10.80 1.22 19.35
CA SER A 63 -10.29 0.38 20.45
C SER A 63 -10.39 1.05 21.84
N GLY A 64 -10.70 2.34 21.90
CA GLY A 64 -10.61 3.17 23.12
C GLY A 64 -9.20 3.68 23.43
N ALA A 65 -8.16 3.25 22.70
CA ALA A 65 -6.81 3.75 22.88
C ALA A 65 -6.66 5.21 22.36
N PRO A 66 -5.73 6.01 22.93
CA PRO A 66 -5.42 7.31 22.36
C PRO A 66 -4.75 7.16 20.99
N TRP A 67 -5.01 8.10 20.08
CA TRP A 67 -4.28 8.19 18.82
C TRP A 67 -2.79 8.55 19.08
N PRO A 68 -1.85 8.09 18.23
CA PRO A 68 -0.46 8.50 18.33
C PRO A 68 -0.34 10.01 18.10
N ASP A 69 0.60 10.64 18.80
CA ASP A 69 0.88 12.07 18.62
C ASP A 69 1.58 12.31 17.28
N LEU A 70 0.83 12.84 16.31
CA LEU A 70 1.30 13.14 14.96
C LEU A 70 1.12 14.62 14.67
N SER A 71 2.18 15.23 14.12
CA SER A 71 2.17 16.63 13.68
C SER A 71 1.03 16.92 12.69
N GLU A 72 0.40 18.08 12.85
CA GLU A 72 -0.73 18.51 12.03
C GLU A 72 -0.34 19.54 10.97
N LEU A 73 -0.97 19.45 9.81
CA LEU A 73 -0.98 20.49 8.77
C LEU A 73 -2.35 21.18 8.82
N VAL A 74 -2.39 22.38 9.40
CA VAL A 74 -3.62 23.16 9.53
C VAL A 74 -4.08 23.68 8.17
N LEU A 75 -5.33 23.39 7.78
CA LEU A 75 -5.97 23.92 6.59
C LEU A 75 -6.76 25.18 6.96
N LYS A 76 -6.30 26.34 6.48
CA LYS A 76 -6.85 27.66 6.85
C LYS A 76 -8.35 27.84 6.58
N ASN A 77 -8.95 27.03 5.71
CA ASN A 77 -10.28 27.29 5.16
C ASN A 77 -11.37 26.31 5.63
N ALA A 78 -11.08 25.36 6.53
CA ALA A 78 -12.03 24.28 6.82
C ALA A 78 -12.13 23.83 8.29
N ASN A 79 -11.38 24.42 9.23
CA ASN A 79 -11.22 23.86 10.60
C ASN A 79 -10.82 22.38 10.63
N LEU A 80 -10.27 21.85 9.54
CA LEU A 80 -9.78 20.50 9.42
C LEU A 80 -8.25 20.52 9.37
N SER A 81 -7.63 19.50 9.95
CA SER A 81 -6.20 19.28 9.85
C SER A 81 -5.88 18.04 9.04
N LEU A 82 -4.76 18.05 8.34
CA LEU A 82 -4.21 16.87 7.69
C LEU A 82 -3.00 16.41 8.51
N ARG A 83 -2.98 15.18 8.99
CA ARG A 83 -1.80 14.67 9.70
C ARG A 83 -0.60 14.61 8.75
N ARG A 84 0.57 14.99 9.25
CA ARG A 84 1.80 15.08 8.47
C ARG A 84 2.43 13.70 8.29
N VAL A 85 1.76 12.85 7.52
CA VAL A 85 2.18 11.46 7.27
C VAL A 85 2.66 11.24 5.84
N ARG A 86 3.39 10.15 5.66
CA ARG A 86 3.72 9.57 4.36
C ARG A 86 2.91 8.30 4.17
N PHE A 87 2.07 8.27 3.14
CA PHE A 87 1.45 7.03 2.68
C PHE A 87 2.45 6.27 1.81
N LEU A 88 2.81 5.06 2.24
CA LEU A 88 3.68 4.14 1.52
C LEU A 88 2.86 2.94 1.12
N SER A 89 2.58 2.79 -0.18
CA SER A 89 1.94 1.58 -0.69
C SER A 89 2.94 0.56 -1.20
N ILE A 90 2.70 -0.69 -0.84
CA ILE A 90 3.47 -1.85 -1.29
C ILE A 90 2.52 -2.89 -1.87
N ASP A 91 2.98 -3.57 -2.92
CA ASP A 91 2.39 -4.76 -3.50
C ASP A 91 3.54 -5.70 -3.89
N ILE A 92 3.35 -7.02 -3.76
CA ILE A 92 4.35 -8.04 -4.12
C ILE A 92 3.75 -9.03 -5.12
N ASP A 93 4.46 -9.25 -6.22
CA ASP A 93 4.08 -10.22 -7.26
C ASP A 93 5.31 -11.06 -7.66
N GLY A 94 5.13 -12.05 -8.52
CA GLY A 94 6.21 -12.87 -9.06
C GLY A 94 7.03 -13.58 -7.97
N LEU A 95 6.42 -13.90 -6.83
CA LEU A 95 7.10 -14.55 -5.72
C LEU A 95 7.52 -15.97 -6.10
N HIS A 96 8.82 -16.21 -6.16
CA HIS A 96 9.40 -17.56 -6.29
C HIS A 96 10.09 -17.93 -4.98
N GLN A 97 9.67 -19.05 -4.40
CA GLN A 97 10.17 -19.54 -3.13
C GLN A 97 10.28 -21.07 -3.14
N ASP A 98 11.18 -21.60 -2.33
CA ASP A 98 11.34 -23.02 -2.08
C ASP A 98 11.56 -23.28 -0.58
N LYS A 99 11.93 -24.51 -0.22
CA LYS A 99 12.24 -24.91 1.17
C LYS A 99 13.40 -24.10 1.77
N ALA A 100 14.33 -23.60 0.96
CA ALA A 100 15.46 -22.80 1.43
C ALA A 100 15.08 -21.33 1.66
N GLY A 101 14.05 -20.82 0.96
CA GLY A 101 13.47 -19.52 1.23
C GLY A 101 13.00 -18.79 -0.03
N ILE A 102 12.88 -17.47 0.09
CA ILE A 102 12.44 -16.60 -1.01
C ILE A 102 13.63 -16.34 -1.95
N ARG A 103 13.48 -16.76 -3.21
CA ARG A 103 14.50 -16.70 -4.26
C ARG A 103 14.47 -15.36 -4.99
N GLN A 104 13.30 -14.98 -5.49
CA GLN A 104 13.08 -13.76 -6.27
C GLN A 104 11.62 -13.32 -6.14
N PHE A 105 11.37 -12.04 -6.35
CA PHE A 105 10.03 -11.44 -6.35
C PHE A 105 10.08 -10.05 -6.98
N ASP A 106 8.92 -9.55 -7.41
CA ASP A 106 8.72 -8.18 -7.84
C ASP A 106 8.04 -7.42 -6.69
N ILE A 107 8.48 -6.19 -6.41
CA ILE A 107 7.87 -5.32 -5.40
C ILE A 107 7.59 -3.93 -5.97
N GLY A 108 6.32 -3.53 -5.85
CA GLY A 108 5.86 -2.20 -6.14
C GLY A 108 5.99 -1.30 -4.92
N VAL A 109 6.44 -0.07 -5.13
CA VAL A 109 6.50 0.93 -4.07
C VAL A 109 5.98 2.25 -4.59
N SER A 110 4.88 2.72 -4.00
CA SER A 110 4.27 4.01 -4.33
C SER A 110 4.16 4.89 -3.10
N ILE A 111 4.50 6.17 -3.24
CA ILE A 111 4.57 7.12 -2.11
C ILE A 111 3.71 8.34 -2.41
N LEU A 112 2.91 8.74 -1.44
CA LEU A 112 2.18 10.01 -1.39
C LEU A 112 2.48 10.71 -0.06
N ASP A 113 3.06 11.92 -0.12
CA ASP A 113 3.36 12.72 1.07
C ASP A 113 2.23 13.73 1.32
N ALA A 114 1.68 13.76 2.55
CA ALA A 114 0.66 14.73 2.95
C ALA A 114 1.11 16.20 2.76
N ASP A 115 2.40 16.48 2.97
CA ASP A 115 3.01 17.79 2.69
C ASP A 115 2.88 18.22 1.22
N GLN A 116 2.93 17.26 0.29
CA GLN A 116 2.79 17.56 -1.14
C GLN A 116 1.33 17.86 -1.48
N VAL A 117 0.38 17.11 -0.90
CA VAL A 117 -1.05 17.41 -0.99
C VAL A 117 -1.33 18.80 -0.44
N HIS A 118 -0.85 19.10 0.76
CA HIS A 118 -1.06 20.41 1.41
C HIS A 118 -0.53 21.58 0.58
N ARG A 119 0.65 21.42 -0.04
CA ARG A 119 1.17 22.42 -0.98
C ARG A 119 0.30 22.55 -2.22
N GLN A 120 -0.17 21.43 -2.78
CA GLN A 120 -1.05 21.46 -3.95
C GLN A 120 -2.38 22.16 -3.65
N LEU A 121 -2.91 22.09 -2.43
CA LEU A 121 -4.11 22.81 -2.01
C LEU A 121 -3.96 24.34 -2.04
N ARG A 122 -2.73 24.86 -2.03
CA ARG A 122 -2.44 26.30 -2.09
C ARG A 122 -2.20 26.79 -3.52
N LEU A 123 -2.07 25.90 -4.48
CA LEU A 123 -1.80 26.23 -5.87
C LEU A 123 -3.12 26.32 -6.66
N PRO A 124 -3.22 27.22 -7.64
CA PRO A 124 -4.37 27.23 -8.55
C PRO A 124 -4.45 25.89 -9.31
N SER A 125 -5.68 25.42 -9.51
CA SER A 125 -5.97 24.22 -10.30
C SER A 125 -5.45 24.43 -11.73
N ASN A 126 -4.59 23.52 -12.20
CA ASN A 126 -4.17 23.48 -13.59
C ASN A 126 -4.76 22.22 -14.26
N PRO A 127 -5.85 22.35 -15.04
CA PRO A 127 -6.58 21.20 -15.60
C PRO A 127 -5.75 20.39 -16.61
N GLY A 128 -4.65 20.94 -17.16
CA GLY A 128 -3.76 20.22 -18.06
C GLY A 128 -2.69 19.36 -17.37
N LYS A 129 -2.59 19.42 -16.03
CA LYS A 129 -1.53 18.74 -15.27
C LYS A 129 -2.02 17.39 -14.76
N ASN A 130 -1.31 16.32 -15.09
CA ASN A 130 -1.54 15.00 -14.50
C ASN A 130 -1.14 15.01 -13.01
N LEU A 131 -2.07 15.29 -12.11
CA LEU A 131 -1.76 15.45 -10.69
C LEU A 131 -1.21 14.17 -10.05
N ALA A 132 -1.69 12.99 -10.46
CA ALA A 132 -1.14 11.73 -9.97
C ALA A 132 0.33 11.54 -10.32
N ALA A 133 0.74 11.88 -11.55
CA ALA A 133 2.14 11.80 -11.97
C ALA A 133 3.07 12.67 -11.10
N HIS A 134 2.53 13.74 -10.51
CA HIS A 134 3.30 14.67 -9.69
C HIS A 134 3.27 14.33 -8.19
N LEU A 135 2.14 13.84 -7.68
CA LEU A 135 1.92 13.61 -6.26
C LEU A 135 2.22 12.16 -5.81
N ILE A 136 2.04 11.18 -6.69
CA ILE A 136 2.29 9.77 -6.39
C ILE A 136 3.58 9.32 -7.08
N ARG A 137 4.64 9.12 -6.30
CA ARG A 137 5.94 8.66 -6.82
C ARG A 137 6.00 7.14 -6.76
N SER A 138 6.12 6.49 -7.91
CA SER A 138 6.06 5.02 -7.99
C SER A 138 7.34 4.41 -8.54
N ARG A 139 7.71 3.25 -8.02
CA ARG A 139 8.86 2.47 -8.45
C ARG A 139 8.47 1.01 -8.49
N HIS A 140 9.02 0.31 -9.48
CA HIS A 140 8.93 -1.13 -9.58
C HIS A 140 10.34 -1.71 -9.37
N TYR A 141 10.49 -2.64 -8.44
CA TYR A 141 11.75 -3.31 -8.19
C TYR A 141 11.63 -4.80 -8.47
N ILE A 142 12.53 -5.31 -9.28
CA ILE A 142 12.72 -6.74 -9.51
C ILE A 142 13.85 -7.19 -8.58
N VAL A 143 13.60 -8.17 -7.74
CA VAL A 143 14.49 -8.51 -6.63
C VAL A 143 15.10 -9.88 -6.87
N GLU A 144 16.44 -9.94 -6.89
CA GLU A 144 17.24 -11.17 -7.09
C GLU A 144 17.09 -11.87 -8.46
N ASP A 145 16.53 -11.20 -9.47
CA ASP A 145 16.46 -11.73 -10.83
C ASP A 145 17.37 -10.92 -11.79
N PRO A 146 18.66 -11.31 -11.93
CA PRO A 146 19.59 -10.62 -12.83
C PRO A 146 19.36 -10.94 -14.31
N LYS A 147 18.59 -11.98 -14.64
CA LYS A 147 18.32 -12.43 -16.00
C LYS A 147 17.02 -11.85 -16.57
N HIS A 148 16.37 -10.96 -15.80
CA HIS A 148 15.03 -10.50 -16.03
C HIS A 148 14.77 -10.01 -17.46
N ASP A 149 13.66 -10.51 -18.01
CA ASP A 149 13.14 -10.21 -19.33
C ASP A 149 12.91 -8.71 -19.54
N SER A 150 13.36 -8.20 -20.69
CA SER A 150 13.09 -6.81 -21.09
C SER A 150 11.61 -6.50 -21.25
N ASP A 151 10.77 -7.49 -21.52
CA ASP A 151 9.38 -7.26 -21.92
C ASP A 151 8.50 -6.80 -20.74
N ARG A 152 8.80 -7.24 -19.52
CA ARG A 152 8.11 -6.80 -18.30
C ARG A 152 8.31 -5.30 -18.03
N ARG A 153 9.38 -4.69 -18.56
CA ARG A 153 9.69 -3.26 -18.40
C ARG A 153 8.66 -2.36 -19.06
N THR A 154 8.15 -2.76 -20.22
CA THR A 154 7.20 -1.96 -21.01
C THR A 154 5.82 -1.86 -20.36
N LYS A 155 5.55 -2.71 -19.36
CA LYS A 155 4.25 -2.86 -18.73
C LYS A 155 4.10 -2.05 -17.44
N PHE A 156 5.21 -1.68 -16.79
CA PHE A 156 5.16 -0.70 -15.70
C PHE A 156 4.82 0.70 -16.25
N SER A 157 3.79 1.31 -15.68
CA SER A 157 3.10 2.46 -16.28
C SER A 157 3.37 3.80 -15.59
N PHE A 158 4.06 3.80 -14.45
CA PHE A 158 4.14 4.96 -13.56
C PHE A 158 5.57 5.34 -13.17
N GLY A 159 6.55 4.99 -14.00
CA GLY A 159 7.94 5.42 -13.85
C GLY A 159 8.93 4.31 -14.17
N GLY A 160 10.01 4.26 -13.39
CA GLY A 160 11.10 3.33 -13.63
C GLY A 160 11.02 1.96 -12.95
N CYS A 161 11.39 0.93 -13.71
CA CYS A 161 11.68 -0.42 -13.23
C CYS A 161 13.19 -0.59 -12.99
N ARG A 162 13.59 -1.27 -11.89
CA ARG A 162 15.00 -1.55 -11.58
C ARG A 162 15.19 -2.94 -11.00
N VAL A 163 16.20 -3.65 -11.46
CA VAL A 163 16.69 -4.87 -10.81
C VAL A 163 17.55 -4.49 -9.62
N MET A 164 17.40 -5.19 -8.49
CA MET A 164 18.23 -4.97 -7.30
C MET A 164 18.40 -6.23 -6.45
N SER A 165 19.50 -6.26 -5.68
CA SER A 165 19.67 -7.23 -4.60
C SER A 165 18.79 -6.89 -3.40
N LEU A 166 18.46 -7.90 -2.59
CA LEU A 166 17.67 -7.72 -1.37
C LEU A 166 18.32 -6.75 -0.36
N PRO A 167 19.64 -6.79 -0.10
CA PRO A 167 20.25 -5.84 0.84
C PRO A 167 20.09 -4.39 0.39
N ARG A 168 20.19 -4.13 -0.92
CA ARG A 168 19.95 -2.81 -1.48
C ARG A 168 18.48 -2.41 -1.42
N LEU A 169 17.56 -3.35 -1.63
CA LEU A 169 16.13 -3.10 -1.41
C LEU A 169 15.87 -2.67 0.04
N ARG A 170 16.42 -3.39 1.02
CA ARG A 170 16.27 -3.08 2.45
C ARG A 170 16.76 -1.66 2.76
N GLU A 171 17.97 -1.31 2.32
CA GLU A 171 18.52 0.04 2.50
C GLU A 171 17.60 1.10 1.88
N LYS A 172 17.10 0.83 0.67
CA LYS A 172 16.26 1.78 -0.05
C LYS A 172 14.89 1.97 0.59
N LEU A 173 14.28 0.89 1.09
CA LEU A 173 13.04 0.94 1.85
C LEU A 173 13.24 1.59 3.21
N LYS A 174 14.39 1.38 3.87
CA LYS A 174 14.76 2.09 5.09
C LYS A 174 14.80 3.61 4.87
N GLY A 175 15.48 4.08 3.81
CA GLY A 175 15.47 5.50 3.43
C GLY A 175 14.07 6.03 2.99
N LYS A 176 13.17 5.11 2.61
CA LYS A 176 11.69 5.22 2.62
C LYS A 176 11.08 5.89 3.83
N VAL A 177 11.43 5.32 4.98
CA VAL A 177 10.65 5.43 6.20
C VAL A 177 11.40 6.17 7.30
N GLU A 178 12.72 6.26 7.21
CA GLU A 178 13.57 6.90 8.20
C GLU A 178 13.19 8.37 8.44
N GLY A 179 12.98 8.70 9.72
CA GLY A 179 12.62 10.04 10.18
C GLY A 179 11.23 10.52 9.77
N ARG A 180 10.28 9.61 9.47
CA ARG A 180 8.93 9.97 9.02
C ARG A 180 7.87 9.07 9.63
N ASP A 181 6.72 9.67 9.90
CA ASP A 181 5.50 8.94 10.24
C ASP A 181 4.92 8.31 8.98
N VAL A 182 5.03 6.98 8.89
CA VAL A 182 4.62 6.22 7.70
C VAL A 182 3.33 5.46 7.95
N VAL A 183 2.38 5.65 7.07
CA VAL A 183 1.17 4.81 6.96
C VAL A 183 1.43 3.81 5.84
N LEU A 184 1.54 2.53 6.19
CA LEU A 184 1.71 1.45 5.22
C LEU A 184 0.34 1.10 4.62
N VAL A 185 0.26 1.06 3.28
CA VAL A 185 -0.98 0.83 2.54
C VAL A 185 -0.83 -0.40 1.66
N MET A 186 -1.73 -1.36 1.79
CA MET A 186 -1.70 -2.61 1.03
C MET A 186 -3.12 -2.99 0.58
N HIS A 187 -3.22 -4.08 -0.18
CA HIS A 187 -4.50 -4.61 -0.65
C HIS A 187 -4.51 -6.12 -0.55
N GLY A 188 -5.14 -6.64 0.51
CA GLY A 188 -5.03 -8.06 0.86
C GLY A 188 -3.65 -8.39 1.43
N ALA A 189 -3.26 -7.68 2.49
CA ALA A 189 -1.90 -7.54 3.01
C ALA A 189 -1.18 -8.82 3.47
N ALA A 190 -1.85 -9.97 3.51
CA ALA A 190 -1.33 -11.19 4.11
C ALA A 190 -0.02 -11.65 3.45
N THR A 191 0.05 -11.59 2.12
CA THR A 191 1.24 -11.98 1.35
C THR A 191 2.39 -11.02 1.61
N GLU A 192 2.14 -9.71 1.49
CA GLU A 192 3.16 -8.67 1.67
C GLU A 192 3.76 -8.72 3.07
N VAL A 193 2.92 -8.80 4.10
CA VAL A 193 3.36 -8.87 5.50
C VAL A 193 4.21 -10.12 5.73
N SER A 194 3.78 -11.27 5.22
CA SER A 194 4.52 -12.54 5.34
C SER A 194 5.89 -12.47 4.67
N VAL A 195 5.95 -11.92 3.45
CA VAL A 195 7.20 -11.76 2.70
C VAL A 195 8.14 -10.77 3.41
N LEU A 196 7.66 -9.58 3.78
CA LEU A 196 8.47 -8.58 4.48
C LEU A 196 9.04 -9.13 5.79
N LYS A 197 8.22 -9.87 6.58
CA LYS A 197 8.66 -10.52 7.82
C LYS A 197 9.74 -11.57 7.58
N ARG A 198 9.54 -12.49 6.63
CA ARG A 198 10.52 -13.55 6.30
C ARG A 198 11.82 -12.99 5.74
N LEU A 199 11.76 -11.84 5.08
CA LEU A 199 12.93 -11.14 4.57
C LEU A 199 13.52 -10.17 5.60
N ASN A 200 13.07 -10.18 6.85
CA ASN A 200 13.51 -9.26 7.91
C ASN A 200 13.55 -7.79 7.45
N ILE A 201 12.51 -7.37 6.72
CA ILE A 201 12.32 -5.99 6.30
C ILE A 201 11.33 -5.36 7.28
N ASN A 202 11.86 -4.58 8.22
CA ASN A 202 11.04 -3.85 9.17
C ASN A 202 10.86 -2.40 8.69
N LEU A 203 9.61 -2.00 8.46
CA LEU A 203 9.24 -0.65 8.02
C LEU A 203 8.74 0.24 9.17
N ASN A 204 8.44 -0.34 10.34
CA ASN A 204 7.91 0.36 11.52
C ASN A 204 6.82 1.43 11.21
N PRO A 205 5.73 1.07 10.50
CA PRO A 205 4.68 2.05 10.20
C PRO A 205 3.90 2.43 11.46
N VAL A 206 3.45 3.69 11.54
CA VAL A 206 2.54 4.17 12.62
C VAL A 206 1.14 3.55 12.47
N PHE A 207 0.72 3.28 11.23
CA PHE A 207 -0.51 2.59 10.90
C PHE A 207 -0.33 1.70 9.68
N THR A 208 -1.11 0.63 9.63
CA THR A 208 -1.30 -0.17 8.41
C THR A 208 -2.75 -0.09 7.98
N ILE A 209 -2.99 0.21 6.71
CA ILE A 209 -4.32 0.24 6.10
C ILE A 209 -4.37 -0.81 5.00
N ASP A 210 -5.22 -1.82 5.19
CA ASP A 210 -5.60 -2.74 4.12
C ASP A 210 -6.84 -2.19 3.40
N THR A 211 -6.65 -1.78 2.15
CA THR A 211 -7.74 -1.22 1.35
C THR A 211 -8.85 -2.22 1.03
N SER A 212 -8.57 -3.53 1.07
CA SER A 212 -9.59 -4.57 0.88
C SER A 212 -10.53 -4.66 2.09
N THR A 213 -9.98 -4.56 3.31
CA THR A 213 -10.75 -4.50 4.56
C THR A 213 -11.49 -3.17 4.69
N ALA A 214 -10.84 -2.06 4.34
CA ALA A 214 -11.43 -0.72 4.46
C ALA A 214 -12.75 -0.55 3.69
N VAL A 215 -12.97 -1.35 2.63
CA VAL A 215 -14.18 -1.29 1.80
C VAL A 215 -15.11 -2.49 1.96
N GLN A 216 -14.79 -3.44 2.84
CA GLN A 216 -15.55 -4.69 2.97
C GLN A 216 -17.00 -4.49 3.45
N HIS A 217 -17.26 -3.37 4.12
CA HIS A 217 -18.61 -2.98 4.54
C HIS A 217 -19.40 -2.32 3.40
N LEU A 218 -18.72 -1.83 2.36
CA LEU A 218 -19.32 -1.15 1.21
C LEU A 218 -19.60 -2.10 0.05
N PHE A 219 -18.72 -3.07 -0.17
CA PHE A 219 -18.77 -3.94 -1.34
C PHE A 219 -18.64 -5.41 -0.97
N GLN A 220 -19.39 -6.27 -1.66
CA GLN A 220 -19.24 -7.72 -1.55
C GLN A 220 -17.96 -8.22 -2.20
N ARG A 221 -17.47 -7.52 -3.24
CA ARG A 221 -16.22 -7.81 -3.94
C ARG A 221 -15.23 -6.72 -3.61
N THR A 222 -14.03 -7.10 -3.19
CA THR A 222 -13.01 -6.16 -2.74
C THR A 222 -11.72 -6.24 -3.54
N ASN A 223 -11.64 -7.03 -4.62
CA ASN A 223 -10.41 -7.09 -5.43
C ASN A 223 -10.11 -5.76 -6.13
N LEU A 224 -8.82 -5.48 -6.33
CA LEU A 224 -8.34 -4.21 -6.87
C LEU A 224 -8.99 -3.83 -8.20
N LYS A 225 -9.09 -4.78 -9.14
CA LYS A 225 -9.72 -4.56 -10.46
C LYS A 225 -11.18 -4.09 -10.34
N PHE A 226 -11.94 -4.67 -9.42
CA PHE A 226 -13.31 -4.25 -9.15
C PHE A 226 -13.34 -2.83 -8.59
N LEU A 227 -12.52 -2.52 -7.58
CA LEU A 227 -12.49 -1.19 -6.97
C LEU A 227 -12.06 -0.10 -7.95
N LEU A 228 -11.10 -0.39 -8.85
CA LEU A 228 -10.69 0.56 -9.89
C LEU A 228 -11.84 0.89 -10.84
N LYS A 229 -12.70 -0.07 -11.17
CA LYS A 229 -13.91 0.19 -11.98
C LYS A 229 -14.96 0.97 -11.20
N GLU A 230 -15.24 0.54 -9.97
CA GLU A 230 -16.26 1.15 -9.12
C GLU A 230 -15.95 2.62 -8.78
N TYR A 231 -14.67 2.95 -8.58
CA TYR A 231 -14.22 4.32 -8.33
C TYR A 231 -13.85 5.10 -9.60
N GLU A 232 -14.09 4.54 -10.79
CA GLU A 232 -13.80 5.16 -12.09
C GLU A 232 -12.33 5.59 -12.22
N ILE A 233 -11.41 4.80 -11.66
CA ILE A 233 -9.97 5.05 -11.74
C ILE A 233 -9.46 4.53 -13.09
N PRO A 234 -8.90 5.40 -13.96
CA PRO A 234 -8.40 4.97 -15.27
C PRO A 234 -7.28 3.93 -15.11
N HIS A 235 -7.50 2.75 -15.68
CA HIS A 235 -6.52 1.66 -15.70
C HIS A 235 -6.57 0.89 -17.01
N GLY A 236 -5.40 0.46 -17.49
CA GLY A 236 -5.31 -0.46 -18.62
C GLY A 236 -5.53 -1.90 -18.13
N THR A 237 -6.39 -2.67 -18.78
CA THR A 237 -6.71 -4.05 -18.35
C THR A 237 -5.49 -4.98 -18.34
N ARG A 238 -4.50 -4.73 -19.19
CA ARG A 238 -3.23 -5.49 -19.29
C ARG A 238 -2.15 -5.01 -18.31
N ASN A 239 -2.43 -4.01 -17.49
CA ASN A 239 -1.45 -3.36 -16.62
C ASN A 239 -1.56 -3.77 -15.14
N LEU A 240 -2.55 -4.60 -14.79
CA LEU A 240 -2.63 -5.26 -13.48
C LEU A 240 -1.71 -6.49 -13.45
N HIS A 241 -1.36 -6.98 -12.26
CA HIS A 241 -0.35 -8.03 -12.05
C HIS A 241 1.08 -7.53 -12.34
N TYR A 242 1.29 -6.27 -12.00
CA TYR A 242 2.61 -5.65 -11.99
C TYR A 242 2.70 -4.90 -10.69
N ALA A 243 3.49 -5.41 -9.76
CA ALA A 243 3.54 -4.92 -8.40
C ALA A 243 3.61 -3.38 -8.30
N GLY A 244 4.49 -2.75 -9.09
CA GLY A 244 4.57 -1.28 -9.18
C GLY A 244 3.31 -0.56 -9.65
N ASN A 245 2.55 -1.12 -10.61
CA ASN A 245 1.27 -0.57 -11.03
C ASN A 245 0.21 -0.76 -9.95
N ASP A 246 0.16 -1.96 -9.35
CA ASP A 246 -0.82 -2.31 -8.33
C ASP A 246 -0.62 -1.43 -7.08
N ALA A 247 0.60 -1.26 -6.58
CA ALA A 247 0.92 -0.30 -5.52
C ALA A 247 0.48 1.15 -5.84
N HIS A 248 0.62 1.59 -7.09
CA HIS A 248 0.15 2.92 -7.50
C HIS A 248 -1.38 3.02 -7.44
N PHE A 249 -2.05 1.99 -7.95
CA PHE A 249 -3.50 1.91 -7.98
C PHE A 249 -4.11 1.77 -6.58
N ILE A 250 -3.45 1.05 -5.67
CA ILE A 250 -3.85 0.93 -4.25
C ILE A 250 -3.91 2.32 -3.61
N LEU A 251 -2.93 3.19 -3.83
CA LEU A 251 -3.00 4.57 -3.32
C LEU A 251 -4.16 5.35 -3.92
N ARG A 252 -4.41 5.23 -5.24
CA ARG A 252 -5.55 5.91 -5.87
C ARG A 252 -6.89 5.43 -5.30
N VAL A 253 -7.00 4.12 -5.04
CA VAL A 253 -8.15 3.53 -4.37
C VAL A 253 -8.29 4.09 -2.95
N LEU A 254 -7.22 4.15 -2.16
CA LEU A 254 -7.25 4.75 -0.82
C LEU A 254 -7.78 6.19 -0.84
N LEU A 255 -7.37 7.00 -1.81
CA LEU A 255 -7.87 8.37 -1.97
C LEU A 255 -9.37 8.40 -2.24
N MET A 256 -9.89 7.48 -3.07
CA MET A 256 -11.32 7.39 -3.36
C MET A 256 -12.13 6.82 -2.20
N ILE A 257 -11.55 5.94 -1.39
CA ILE A 257 -12.13 5.49 -0.12
C ILE A 257 -12.31 6.69 0.80
N ALA A 258 -11.27 7.52 0.98
CA ALA A 258 -11.35 8.74 1.79
C ALA A 258 -12.44 9.70 1.30
N VAL A 259 -12.48 9.97 -0.02
CA VAL A 259 -13.48 10.84 -0.64
C VAL A 259 -14.90 10.33 -0.40
N ARG A 260 -15.13 9.03 -0.59
CA ARG A 260 -16.44 8.43 -0.37
C ARG A 260 -16.83 8.51 1.10
N HIS A 261 -15.91 8.15 1.99
CA HIS A 261 -16.15 8.11 3.42
C HIS A 261 -16.55 9.47 3.98
N VAL A 262 -15.80 10.54 3.65
CA VAL A 262 -16.11 11.89 4.14
C VAL A 262 -17.44 12.42 3.59
N ARG A 263 -17.80 12.08 2.34
CA ARG A 263 -19.10 12.45 1.76
C ARG A 263 -20.26 11.79 2.48
N THR A 264 -20.10 10.51 2.84
CA THR A 264 -21.11 9.79 3.62
C THR A 264 -21.22 10.36 5.03
N LYS A 265 -20.08 10.69 5.69
CA LYS A 265 -20.07 11.18 7.08
C LYS A 265 -20.56 12.62 7.23
N LEU A 266 -20.19 13.53 6.31
CA LEU A 266 -20.47 14.96 6.44
C LEU A 266 -21.67 15.45 5.61
N GLY A 267 -22.42 14.59 4.94
CA GLY A 267 -23.66 14.96 4.23
C GLY A 267 -23.51 15.93 3.04
N GLY A 268 -22.28 16.36 2.70
CA GLY A 268 -21.98 17.13 1.48
C GLY A 268 -22.04 18.66 1.60
N GLU A 269 -22.48 19.24 2.73
CA GLU A 269 -22.70 20.69 2.82
C GLU A 269 -21.39 21.50 2.89
N GLN A 270 -20.32 20.95 3.48
CA GLN A 270 -18.96 21.51 3.42
C GLN A 270 -17.92 20.39 3.35
N LEU A 271 -17.51 20.03 2.13
CA LEU A 271 -16.45 19.05 1.93
C LEU A 271 -15.06 19.67 2.15
N PRO A 272 -14.12 18.92 2.74
CA PRO A 272 -12.74 19.37 2.89
C PRO A 272 -12.12 19.74 1.54
N GLY A 273 -11.28 20.78 1.51
CA GLY A 273 -10.59 21.21 0.28
C GLY A 273 -9.71 20.13 -0.38
N TRP A 274 -9.30 19.10 0.38
CA TRP A 274 -8.55 17.96 -0.18
C TRP A 274 -9.41 17.01 -1.02
N VAL A 275 -10.73 17.00 -0.85
CA VAL A 275 -11.64 16.11 -1.61
C VAL A 275 -11.46 16.28 -3.13
N PRO A 276 -11.60 17.47 -3.72
CA PRO A 276 -11.41 17.64 -5.16
C PRO A 276 -9.98 17.30 -5.62
N VAL A 277 -8.96 17.50 -4.77
CA VAL A 277 -7.57 17.12 -5.09
C VAL A 277 -7.43 15.60 -5.13
N PHE A 278 -8.01 14.88 -4.16
CA PHE A 278 -7.97 13.42 -4.11
C PHE A 278 -8.69 12.80 -5.30
N GLU A 279 -9.86 13.32 -5.68
CA GLU A 279 -10.56 12.88 -6.87
C GLU A 279 -9.75 13.11 -8.14
N ALA A 280 -9.18 14.31 -8.29
CA ALA A 280 -8.38 14.65 -9.46
C ALA A 280 -7.11 13.79 -9.55
N VAL A 281 -6.47 13.48 -8.42
CA VAL A 281 -5.32 12.55 -8.37
C VAL A 281 -5.77 11.14 -8.73
N ALA A 282 -6.77 10.58 -8.05
CA ALA A 282 -7.19 9.21 -8.28
C ALA A 282 -7.62 8.96 -9.73
N ARG A 283 -8.35 9.91 -10.33
CA ARG A 283 -8.86 9.84 -11.70
C ARG A 283 -7.93 10.44 -12.75
N SER A 284 -6.72 10.86 -12.38
CA SER A 284 -5.74 11.34 -13.36
C SER A 284 -5.45 10.26 -14.41
N PRO A 285 -5.21 10.61 -15.68
CA PRO A 285 -4.83 9.62 -16.69
C PRO A 285 -3.46 8.99 -16.36
N LYS A 286 -3.06 7.99 -17.15
CA LYS A 286 -1.69 7.47 -17.11
C LYS A 286 -0.71 8.60 -17.51
N PRO A 287 0.49 8.71 -16.90
CA PRO A 287 1.50 9.64 -17.35
C PRO A 287 1.85 9.44 -18.83
N GLY A 288 2.12 10.53 -19.54
CA GLY A 288 2.59 10.47 -20.92
C GLY A 288 3.99 9.85 -21.02
N LEU A 289 4.37 9.36 -22.20
CA LEU A 289 5.70 8.77 -22.43
C LEU A 289 6.85 9.73 -22.07
N GLU A 290 6.68 11.02 -22.38
CA GLU A 290 7.66 12.07 -22.06
C GLU A 290 7.80 12.33 -20.56
N GLU A 291 6.71 12.25 -19.79
CA GLU A 291 6.77 12.39 -18.33
C GLU A 291 7.52 11.21 -17.70
N MET A 292 7.34 10.00 -18.25
CA MET A 292 8.06 8.81 -17.80
C MET A 292 9.57 8.90 -18.11
N ARG A 293 9.97 9.53 -19.23
CA ARG A 293 11.37 9.69 -19.64
C ARG A 293 12.16 10.66 -18.73
N LYS A 294 11.49 11.65 -18.14
CA LYS A 294 12.12 12.65 -17.26
C LYS A 294 12.72 12.07 -15.98
N GLU A 295 12.35 10.86 -15.57
CA GLU A 295 12.90 10.21 -14.38
C GLU A 295 14.34 9.64 -14.56
N GLY A 296 14.94 9.90 -15.71
CA GLY A 296 16.32 9.56 -16.04
C GLY A 296 16.48 8.15 -16.61
N PRO A 297 17.67 7.81 -17.14
CA PRO A 297 17.93 6.49 -17.66
C PRO A 297 17.71 5.47 -16.54
N LEU A 298 16.80 4.55 -16.80
CA LEU A 298 16.57 3.42 -15.93
C LEU A 298 17.91 2.71 -15.77
N ARG A 299 18.48 2.67 -14.55
CA ARG A 299 19.50 1.65 -14.25
C ARG A 299 18.75 0.34 -14.18
N ILE A 300 18.57 -0.26 -15.34
CA ILE A 300 17.82 -1.51 -15.48
C ILE A 300 18.73 -2.68 -15.11
N THR A 301 20.00 -2.56 -15.46
CA THR A 301 20.99 -3.59 -15.23
C THR A 301 21.64 -3.39 -13.87
N PRO A 302 21.68 -4.42 -13.03
CA PRO A 302 22.41 -4.37 -11.77
C PRO A 302 23.90 -4.15 -12.05
N GLY A 303 24.56 -3.37 -11.20
CA GLY A 303 26.02 -3.22 -11.27
C GLY A 303 26.73 -4.54 -10.93
N ASP A 304 27.99 -4.70 -11.34
CA ASP A 304 28.71 -5.97 -11.16
C ASP A 304 28.79 -6.40 -9.69
N LYS A 305 28.94 -5.44 -8.77
CA LYS A 305 28.90 -5.71 -7.32
C LYS A 305 27.54 -6.30 -6.88
N GLU A 306 26.44 -5.78 -7.41
CA GLU A 306 25.09 -6.27 -7.12
C GLU A 306 24.86 -7.65 -7.74
N ARG A 307 25.33 -7.88 -8.98
CA ARG A 307 25.26 -9.20 -9.61
C ARG A 307 25.97 -10.26 -8.79
N LYS A 308 27.22 -9.99 -8.39
CA LYS A 308 27.99 -10.89 -7.51
C LYS A 308 27.29 -11.13 -6.18
N GLN A 309 26.62 -10.13 -5.62
CA GLN A 309 25.86 -10.30 -4.38
C GLN A 309 24.64 -11.21 -4.56
N MET A 310 23.88 -11.02 -5.63
CA MET A 310 22.72 -11.87 -5.95
C MET A 310 23.14 -13.31 -6.25
N GLU A 311 24.24 -13.49 -6.99
CA GLU A 311 24.81 -14.80 -7.30
C GLU A 311 25.26 -15.54 -6.02
N ARG A 312 26.00 -14.88 -5.13
CA ARG A 312 26.38 -15.45 -3.82
C ARG A 312 25.16 -15.89 -3.00
N ARG A 313 24.13 -15.06 -2.94
CA ARG A 313 22.89 -15.39 -2.22
C ARG A 313 22.17 -16.58 -2.86
N ARG A 314 22.14 -16.65 -4.19
CA ARG A 314 21.57 -17.78 -4.94
C ARG A 314 22.29 -19.09 -4.57
N GLU A 315 23.62 -19.10 -4.65
CA GLU A 315 24.45 -20.25 -4.29
C GLU A 315 24.25 -20.69 -2.83
N GLU A 316 24.14 -19.72 -1.91
CA GLU A 316 23.87 -19.99 -0.50
C GLU A 316 22.52 -20.69 -0.30
N LEU A 317 21.46 -20.14 -0.89
CA LEU A 317 20.13 -20.74 -0.80
C LEU A 317 20.09 -22.11 -1.52
N GLU A 318 20.84 -22.32 -2.61
CA GLU A 318 20.97 -23.64 -3.25
C GLU A 318 21.68 -24.66 -2.33
N ARG A 319 22.71 -24.23 -1.60
CA ARG A 319 23.39 -25.07 -0.61
C ARG A 319 22.46 -25.45 0.54
N ILE A 320 21.65 -24.51 1.03
CA ILE A 320 20.64 -24.77 2.07
C ILE A 320 19.60 -25.75 1.55
N GLY A 321 19.10 -25.54 0.32
CA GLY A 321 18.12 -26.44 -0.32
C GLY A 321 18.61 -27.89 -0.38
N ARG A 322 19.84 -28.11 -0.87
CA ARG A 322 20.45 -29.45 -0.91
C ARG A 322 20.57 -30.10 0.47
N ARG A 323 20.87 -29.32 1.52
CA ARG A 323 20.94 -29.83 2.90
C ARG A 323 19.58 -30.27 3.41
N LEU A 324 18.54 -29.46 3.17
CA LEU A 324 17.16 -29.78 3.58
C LEU A 324 16.60 -31.01 2.83
N GLU A 325 16.92 -31.16 1.55
CA GLU A 325 16.55 -32.36 0.79
C GLU A 325 17.23 -33.61 1.34
N LYS A 326 18.52 -33.54 1.69
CA LYS A 326 19.23 -34.65 2.31
C LYS A 326 18.60 -35.06 3.65
N LEU A 327 18.27 -34.10 4.51
CA LEU A 327 17.60 -34.37 5.80
C LEU A 327 16.23 -35.01 5.59
N SER A 328 15.43 -34.48 4.67
CA SER A 328 14.12 -35.04 4.34
C SER A 328 14.21 -36.47 3.82
N ARG A 329 15.28 -36.83 3.09
CA ARG A 329 15.52 -38.20 2.63
C ARG A 329 15.90 -39.14 3.77
N ILE A 330 16.74 -38.68 4.70
CA ILE A 330 17.12 -39.44 5.91
C ILE A 330 15.88 -39.71 6.77
N GLU A 331 15.04 -38.71 7.02
CA GLU A 331 13.79 -38.87 7.79
C GLU A 331 12.83 -39.87 7.13
N GLN A 332 12.75 -39.88 5.80
CA GLN A 332 11.95 -40.86 5.06
C GLN A 332 12.53 -42.27 5.14
N GLU A 333 13.85 -42.42 4.97
CA GLU A 333 14.55 -43.71 5.11
C GLU A 333 14.39 -44.28 6.53
N GLU A 334 14.51 -43.44 7.57
CA GLU A 334 14.27 -43.82 8.96
C GLU A 334 12.81 -44.23 9.19
N MET A 335 11.83 -43.41 8.79
CA MET A 335 10.41 -43.76 8.92
C MET A 335 10.05 -45.08 8.20
N MET A 336 10.65 -45.36 7.05
CA MET A 336 10.44 -46.61 6.32
C MET A 336 11.10 -47.79 7.04
N ALA A 337 12.28 -47.61 7.63
CA ALA A 337 12.91 -48.63 8.47
C ALA A 337 12.03 -49.00 9.67
N TRP A 338 11.39 -48.02 10.31
CA TRP A 338 10.44 -48.26 11.41
C TRP A 338 9.16 -48.99 10.98
N ARG A 339 8.67 -48.78 9.74
CA ARG A 339 7.49 -49.50 9.21
C ARG A 339 7.78 -50.96 8.84
N GLY A 340 9.04 -51.30 8.57
CA GLY A 340 9.46 -52.67 8.25
C GLY A 340 9.72 -53.56 9.47
N LEU A 341 9.79 -53.00 10.67
CA LEU A 341 9.88 -53.77 11.90
C LEU A 341 8.48 -54.36 12.20
N PRO A 342 8.37 -55.69 12.44
CA PRO A 342 7.10 -56.27 12.87
C PRO A 342 6.69 -55.55 14.15
N GLN A 343 5.53 -54.89 14.10
CA GLN A 343 4.88 -54.39 15.30
C GLN A 343 4.52 -55.61 16.14
N ARG A 344 5.45 -56.07 16.97
CA ARG A 344 5.09 -56.74 18.21
C ARG A 344 4.43 -55.65 19.06
N LEU A 345 3.16 -55.38 18.76
CA LEU A 345 2.27 -54.80 19.76
C LEU A 345 2.47 -55.70 20.98
N PRO A 346 2.95 -55.16 22.12
CA PRO A 346 2.93 -55.94 23.34
C PRO A 346 1.50 -56.47 23.49
N ASP A 347 1.34 -57.77 23.73
CA ASP A 347 0.04 -58.38 23.96
C ASP A 347 -0.73 -57.52 24.96
N CYS A 348 -1.71 -56.75 24.47
CA CYS A 348 -2.53 -55.87 25.28
C CYS A 348 -3.41 -56.67 26.26
N ASP A 349 -3.46 -57.99 26.11
CA ASP A 349 -4.21 -58.92 26.96
C ASP A 349 -3.61 -59.09 28.36
N ALA A 350 -2.40 -58.58 28.63
CA ALA A 350 -1.74 -58.76 29.94
C ALA A 350 -1.71 -57.51 30.85
N MET A 351 -2.23 -56.36 30.42
CA MET A 351 -2.28 -55.16 31.25
C MET A 351 -3.65 -54.48 31.20
N SER A 352 -4.66 -55.15 31.78
CA SER A 352 -5.70 -54.40 32.49
C SER A 352 -5.06 -53.86 33.77
N PRO A 353 -4.88 -52.54 33.93
CA PRO A 353 -4.47 -52.00 35.21
C PRO A 353 -5.58 -52.30 36.21
N SER A 354 -5.25 -52.86 37.38
CA SER A 354 -6.22 -53.20 38.43
C SER A 354 -7.01 -52.00 38.99
N TRP A 355 -6.72 -50.77 38.54
CA TRP A 355 -7.49 -49.58 38.88
C TRP A 355 -8.66 -49.28 37.91
N ALA A 356 -8.78 -50.00 36.78
CA ALA A 356 -9.85 -49.78 35.80
C ALA A 356 -11.25 -50.23 36.28
N ASP A 357 -11.34 -50.96 37.39
CA ASP A 357 -12.61 -51.47 37.94
C ASP A 357 -13.35 -50.49 38.88
N HIS A 358 -12.87 -49.26 39.08
CA HIS A 358 -13.49 -48.32 40.03
C HIS A 358 -14.18 -47.09 39.44
N TYR A 359 -14.30 -46.98 38.11
CA TYR A 359 -15.16 -45.94 37.51
C TYR A 359 -16.50 -46.52 37.07
N THR A 360 -17.36 -46.77 38.07
CA THR A 360 -18.80 -46.75 37.89
C THR A 360 -19.19 -45.45 37.20
N ILE A 361 -19.77 -45.58 36.01
CA ILE A 361 -20.48 -44.53 35.29
C ILE A 361 -21.65 -44.08 36.18
N SER A 362 -21.39 -43.11 37.06
CA SER A 362 -22.44 -42.34 37.70
C SER A 362 -22.94 -41.33 36.68
N GLN A 363 -24.16 -41.58 36.23
CA GLN A 363 -25.19 -40.62 35.88
C GLN A 363 -24.88 -39.20 36.38
N TYR A 364 -24.85 -38.22 35.47
CA TYR A 364 -25.23 -36.80 35.58
C TYR A 364 -24.69 -36.14 34.31
N GLY A 365 -25.38 -35.32 33.55
CA GLY A 365 -26.67 -34.67 33.72
C GLY A 365 -26.75 -33.70 32.54
N MET A 366 -27.97 -33.46 32.08
CA MET A 366 -28.28 -32.50 31.03
C MET A 366 -27.79 -31.09 31.39
N LEU A 367 -27.24 -30.37 30.40
CA LEU A 367 -27.49 -28.94 30.04
C LEU A 367 -27.19 -27.86 31.11
N PRO A 368 -27.05 -26.56 30.76
CA PRO A 368 -27.51 -25.84 29.56
C PRO A 368 -26.44 -25.42 28.55
#